data_AF-A0A1J3K9Z0-F1
#
_entry.id   AF-A0A1J3K9Z0-F1
#
_cell.length_a   1.000
_cell.length_b   1.000
_cell.length_c   1.000
_cell.angle_alpha   90.00
_cell.angle_beta   90.00
_cell.angle_gamma   90.00
#
_symmetry.space_group_name_H-M   'P 1'
#
loop_
_entity.id
_entity.type
_entity.pdbx_description
1 polymer ?
#
loop_
_entity_poly.entity_id
_entity_poly.type
_entity_poly.pdbx_seq_one_letter_code
_entity_poly.pdbx_strand_id
1 'polypeptide(L)'
;REIPNFDANQQKNAGLNQALFKAVENGIVEYIEETMRHYPDIVWFKDSYGLNLFFYAVSQRQEKIFSLIYKMGAKKNILATSW
;
A
#
# COMPACT_ATOMS: atom_id res chain seq x y z
N ARG A 1 -1.84 -33.80 -13.39
CA ARG A 1 -1.34 -32.41 -13.27
C ARG A 1 -2.45 -31.61 -12.62
N GLU A 2 -2.40 -31.43 -11.31
CA GLU A 2 -3.34 -30.54 -10.62
C GLU A 2 -2.84 -29.11 -10.79
N ILE A 3 -3.75 -28.21 -11.18
CA ILE A 3 -3.48 -26.78 -11.24
C ILE A 3 -3.35 -26.34 -9.77
N PRO A 4 -2.27 -25.65 -9.36
CA PRO A 4 -2.11 -25.27 -7.95
C PRO A 4 -3.32 -24.44 -7.54
N ASN A 5 -4.03 -24.89 -6.50
CA ASN A 5 -5.12 -24.13 -5.89
C ASN A 5 -4.51 -22.88 -5.24
N PHE A 6 -4.50 -21.77 -5.98
CA PHE A 6 -4.05 -20.48 -5.46
C PHE A 6 -5.08 -19.99 -4.45
N ASP A 7 -4.67 -19.89 -3.18
CA ASP A 7 -5.51 -19.51 -2.05
C ASP A 7 -6.27 -18.21 -2.36
N ALA A 8 -7.60 -18.20 -2.16
CA ALA A 8 -8.47 -17.08 -2.46
C ALA A 8 -8.05 -15.79 -1.73
N ASN A 9 -7.41 -15.91 -0.56
CA ASN A 9 -6.81 -14.79 0.15
C ASN A 9 -5.61 -14.21 -0.59
N GLN A 10 -4.75 -15.05 -1.17
CA GLN A 10 -3.62 -14.61 -2.00
C GLN A 10 -4.12 -13.93 -3.28
N GLN A 11 -5.19 -14.44 -3.89
CA GLN A 11 -5.78 -13.84 -5.09
C GLN A 11 -6.47 -12.50 -4.80
N LYS A 12 -7.16 -12.39 -3.65
CA LYS A 12 -7.75 -11.14 -3.17
C LYS A 12 -6.68 -10.10 -2.85
N ASN A 13 -5.59 -10.51 -2.20
CA ASN A 13 -4.44 -9.65 -1.94
C ASN A 13 -3.75 -9.21 -3.23
N ALA A 14 -3.66 -10.08 -4.25
CA ALA A 14 -3.10 -9.75 -5.55
C ALA A 14 -3.94 -8.69 -6.30
N GLY A 15 -5.27 -8.85 -6.34
CA GLY A 15 -6.17 -7.88 -6.96
C GLY A 15 -6.18 -6.52 -6.25
N LEU A 16 -6.15 -6.53 -4.93
CA LEU A 16 -6.15 -5.32 -4.10
C LEU A 16 -4.82 -4.56 -4.24
N ASN A 17 -3.69 -5.29 -4.32
CA ASN A 17 -2.38 -4.72 -4.64
C ASN A 17 -2.40 -4.04 -6.01
N GLN A 18 -2.90 -4.71 -7.06
CA GLN A 18 -2.93 -4.13 -8.40
C GLN A 18 -3.74 -2.82 -8.44
N ALA A 19 -4.90 -2.78 -7.78
CA ALA A 19 -5.74 -1.59 -7.74
C ALA A 19 -5.06 -0.41 -7.03
N LEU A 20 -4.31 -0.66 -5.94
CA LEU A 20 -3.54 0.38 -5.24
C LEU A 20 -2.45 0.98 -6.12
N PHE A 21 -1.62 0.13 -6.73
CA PHE A 21 -0.55 0.61 -7.60
C PHE A 21 -1.14 1.43 -8.75
N LYS A 22 -2.29 1.01 -9.32
CA LYS A 22 -2.97 1.79 -10.36
C LYS A 22 -3.53 3.11 -9.82
N ALA A 23 -4.11 3.13 -8.63
CA ALA A 23 -4.59 4.35 -8.00
C ALA A 23 -3.44 5.34 -7.72
N VAL A 24 -2.27 4.84 -7.28
CA VAL A 24 -1.08 5.68 -7.13
C VAL A 24 -0.60 6.21 -8.48
N GLU A 25 -0.46 5.35 -9.49
CA GLU A 25 -0.06 5.78 -10.85
C GLU A 25 -0.94 6.92 -11.37
N ASN A 26 -2.26 6.85 -11.12
CA ASN A 26 -3.24 7.84 -11.59
C ASN A 26 -3.50 8.99 -10.59
N GLY A 27 -2.85 9.00 -9.42
CA GLY A 27 -3.02 10.07 -8.43
C GLY A 27 -4.39 10.10 -7.76
N ILE A 28 -5.09 8.97 -7.63
CA ILE A 28 -6.43 8.87 -7.03
C ILE A 28 -6.29 8.86 -5.50
N VAL A 29 -6.15 10.04 -4.90
CA VAL A 29 -5.88 10.21 -3.46
C VAL A 29 -7.01 9.63 -2.60
N GLU A 30 -8.26 9.87 -2.98
CA GLU A 30 -9.45 9.50 -2.21
C GLU A 30 -9.55 7.98 -2.04
N TYR A 31 -9.20 7.22 -3.08
CA TYR A 31 -9.15 5.77 -3.01
C TYR A 31 -8.06 5.30 -2.04
N ILE A 32 -6.88 5.92 -2.08
CA ILE A 32 -5.78 5.57 -1.17
C ILE A 32 -6.18 5.90 0.27
N GLU A 33 -6.73 7.08 0.54
CA GLU A 33 -7.18 7.48 1.87
C GLU A 33 -8.23 6.51 2.45
N GLU A 34 -9.26 6.18 1.69
CA GLU A 34 -10.32 5.27 2.16
C GLU A 34 -9.77 3.85 2.36
N THR A 35 -8.94 3.36 1.43
CA THR A 35 -8.33 2.04 1.57
C THR A 35 -7.45 1.96 2.81
N MET A 36 -6.66 3.00 3.08
CA MET A 36 -5.78 3.08 4.24
C MET A 36 -6.54 3.20 5.57
N ARG A 37 -7.73 3.80 5.56
CA ARG A 37 -8.60 3.88 6.74
C ARG A 37 -9.10 2.50 7.18
N HIS A 38 -9.45 1.63 6.23
CA HIS A 38 -9.97 0.29 6.51
C HIS A 38 -8.87 -0.78 6.59
N TYR A 39 -7.76 -0.58 5.88
CA TYR A 39 -6.64 -1.52 5.78
C TYR A 39 -5.30 -0.79 6.02
N PRO A 40 -4.99 -0.39 7.26
CA PRO A 40 -3.79 0.40 7.55
C PRO A 40 -2.48 -0.36 7.29
N ASP A 41 -2.50 -1.70 7.35
CA ASP A 41 -1.30 -2.54 7.15
C ASP A 41 -0.81 -2.57 5.69
N ILE A 42 -1.58 -1.98 4.78
CA ILE A 42 -1.29 -1.89 3.36
C ILE A 42 0.00 -1.12 3.05
N VAL A 43 0.43 -0.25 3.96
CA VAL A 43 1.72 0.47 3.89
C VAL A 43 2.92 -0.47 3.89
N TRP A 44 2.75 -1.69 4.39
CA TRP A 44 3.79 -2.72 4.47
C TRP A 44 3.82 -3.63 3.25
N PHE A 45 2.85 -3.52 2.34
CA PHE A 45 2.91 -4.27 1.09
C PHE A 45 4.11 -3.81 0.27
N LYS A 46 4.83 -4.81 -0.20
CA LYS A 46 5.97 -4.65 -1.10
C LYS A 46 5.58 -5.24 -2.44
N ASP A 47 6.00 -4.59 -3.51
CA ASP A 47 5.96 -5.20 -4.83
C ASP A 47 6.96 -6.37 -4.93
N SER A 48 7.00 -7.01 -6.10
CA SER A 48 7.95 -8.09 -6.40
C SER A 48 9.42 -7.68 -6.33
N TYR A 49 9.71 -6.37 -6.31
CA TYR A 49 11.05 -5.81 -6.20
C TYR A 49 11.39 -5.38 -4.77
N GLY A 50 10.49 -5.60 -3.80
CA GLY A 50 10.68 -5.20 -2.42
C GLY A 50 10.41 -3.72 -2.15
N LEU A 51 9.94 -2.96 -3.15
CA LEU A 51 9.58 -1.55 -3.00
C LEU A 51 8.19 -1.45 -2.38
N ASN A 52 8.10 -0.70 -1.28
CA ASN A 52 6.82 -0.40 -0.67
C ASN A 52 6.08 0.71 -1.45
N LEU A 53 4.78 0.83 -1.18
CA LEU A 53 3.90 1.80 -1.85
C LEU A 53 4.39 3.25 -1.73
N PHE A 54 5.16 3.58 -0.69
CA PHE A 54 5.76 4.90 -0.50
C PHE A 54 6.78 5.24 -1.60
N PHE A 55 7.75 4.36 -1.85
CA PHE A 55 8.75 4.60 -2.89
C PHE A 55 8.12 4.66 -4.28
N TYR A 56 7.09 3.85 -4.51
CA TYR A 56 6.31 3.92 -5.76
C TYR A 56 5.59 5.26 -5.92
N ALA A 57 4.94 5.78 -4.87
CA ALA A 57 4.32 7.11 -4.91
C ALA A 57 5.33 8.25 -5.17
N VAL A 58 6.56 8.12 -4.65
CA VAL A 58 7.66 9.06 -4.95
C VAL A 58 8.08 8.97 -6.43
N SER A 59 8.24 7.77 -6.99
CA SER A 59 8.62 7.61 -8.40
C SER A 59 7.56 8.15 -9.36
N GLN A 60 6.29 8.02 -8.99
CA GLN A 60 5.16 8.58 -9.74
C GLN A 60 4.93 10.08 -9.49
N ARG A 61 5.73 10.73 -8.64
CA ARG A 61 5.64 12.17 -8.28
C ARG A 61 4.30 12.57 -7.65
N GLN A 62 3.67 11.64 -6.94
CA GLN A 62 2.37 11.85 -6.31
C GLN A 62 2.52 12.39 -4.90
N GLU A 63 2.77 13.70 -4.79
CA GLU A 63 3.09 14.39 -3.52
C GLU A 63 2.07 14.13 -2.41
N LYS A 64 0.79 14.35 -2.68
CA LYS A 64 -0.27 14.12 -1.69
C LYS A 64 -0.28 12.69 -1.16
N ILE A 65 -0.01 11.71 -2.03
CA ILE A 65 -0.04 10.28 -1.69
C ILE A 65 1.18 9.89 -0.85
N PHE A 66 2.41 10.24 -1.27
CA PHE A 66 3.58 9.89 -0.46
C PHE A 66 3.59 10.64 0.87
N SER A 67 3.09 11.88 0.90
CA SER A 67 2.90 12.68 2.12
C SER A 67 1.92 12.01 3.08
N LEU A 68 0.79 11.47 2.56
CA LEU A 68 -0.19 10.70 3.34
C LEU A 68 0.45 9.44 3.95
N ILE A 69 1.14 8.64 3.13
CA ILE A 69 1.78 7.39 3.57
C ILE A 69 2.85 7.68 4.63
N TYR A 70 3.68 8.72 4.43
CA TYR A 70 4.73 9.12 5.38
C TYR A 70 4.16 9.50 6.75
N LYS A 71 3.10 10.32 6.78
CA LYS A 71 2.45 10.75 8.02
C LYS A 71 1.91 9.57 8.84
N MET A 72 1.41 8.52 8.18
CA MET A 72 0.94 7.33 8.88
C MET A 72 2.08 6.49 9.46
N GLY A 73 3.16 6.29 8.70
CA GLY A 73 4.36 5.59 9.19
C GLY A 73 5.01 6.31 10.38
N ALA A 74 5.11 7.64 10.32
CA ALA A 74 5.66 8.46 11.41
C ALA A 74 4.84 8.36 12.70
N LYS A 75 3.50 8.33 12.62
CA LYS A 75 2.63 8.15 13.80
C LYS A 75 2.84 6.81 14.50
N LYS A 76 3.11 5.72 13.75
CA LYS A 76 3.35 4.40 14.33
C LYS A 76 4.70 4.33 15.05
N ASN A 77 5.72 5.01 14.55
CA ASN A 77 7.02 5.10 15.23
C ASN A 77 6.95 5.87 16.54
N ILE A 78 6.16 6.95 16.62
CA ILE A 78 5.96 7.72 17.87
C ILE A 78 5.29 6.86 18.96
N LEU A 79 4.37 5.96 18.56
CA LEU A 79 3.75 4.99 19.48
C LEU A 79 4.70 3.84 19.87
N ALA A 80 5.77 3.60 19.10
CA ALA A 80 6.76 2.55 19.39
C ALA A 80 7.94 3.04 20.25
N THR A 81 8.21 4.36 20.30
CA THR A 81 9.21 4.96 21.20
C THR A 81 8.63 5.41 22.55
N SER A 82 7.34 5.20 22.78
CA SER A 82 6.69 5.40 24.08
C SER A 82 6.63 4.07 24.86
N TRP A 83 7.79 3.63 25.33
CA TRP A 83 7.95 2.59 26.37
C TRP A 83 8.89 3.12 27.46
#